data_AF-A0A8T4SR63-F1
#
_entry.id   AF-A0A8T4SR63-F1
#
_cell.length_a   1.000
_cell.length_b   1.000
_cell.length_c   1.000
_cell.angle_alpha   90.00
_cell.angle_beta   90.00
_cell.angle_gamma   90.00
#
_symmetry.space_group_name_H-M   'P 1'
#
loop_
_entity.id
_entity.type
_entity.pdbx_description
1 polymer ?
#
loop_
_entity_poly.entity_id
_entity_poly.type
_entity_poly.pdbx_seq_one_letter_code
_entity_poly.pdbx_strand_id
1 'polypeptide(L)'
;PKGIGGWLLLPTVGFFVAFVLCLLFAVAMTFSLIFEEGGFWEGFYLIIVIVYLPIIAFTLYLEFKKKKEFPKWVITLSCVGVFVSFLFSIEDGDYSGVPKDFLTSLLWIVYFHQSKRVKNTFVK
;
A
#
# COMPACT_ATOMS: atom_id res chain seq x y z
N PRO A 1 4.57 -28.19 -4.27
CA PRO A 1 5.22 -27.18 -3.40
C PRO A 1 4.20 -26.24 -2.72
N LYS A 2 3.91 -26.46 -1.43
CA LYS A 2 3.00 -25.63 -0.63
C LYS A 2 3.81 -24.51 0.07
N GLY A 3 4.06 -23.40 -0.63
CA GLY A 3 4.72 -22.21 -0.07
C GLY A 3 4.39 -20.96 -0.90
N ILE A 4 4.65 -19.76 -0.35
CA ILE A 4 4.80 -18.54 -1.14
C ILE A 4 6.22 -18.61 -1.69
N GLY A 5 6.38 -18.82 -3.00
CA GLY A 5 7.67 -19.10 -3.62
C GLY A 5 7.96 -18.19 -4.81
N GLY A 6 9.23 -17.87 -5.01
CA GLY A 6 9.72 -17.05 -6.13
C GLY A 6 9.30 -15.58 -6.05
N TRP A 7 8.96 -14.98 -7.19
CA TRP A 7 8.62 -13.56 -7.32
C TRP A 7 7.41 -13.09 -6.50
N LEU A 8 6.62 -13.98 -5.91
CA LEU A 8 5.53 -13.61 -5.00
C LEU A 8 6.03 -13.17 -3.61
N LEU A 9 7.28 -13.49 -3.26
CA LEU A 9 7.88 -13.06 -2.01
C LEU A 9 8.16 -11.55 -1.99
N LEU A 10 8.42 -10.95 -3.16
CA LEU A 10 8.64 -9.51 -3.29
C LEU A 10 7.41 -8.69 -2.87
N PRO A 11 6.18 -8.99 -3.35
CA PRO A 11 4.96 -8.41 -2.82
C PRO A 11 4.78 -8.62 -1.31
N THR A 12 5.04 -9.82 -0.80
CA THR A 12 4.90 -10.11 0.64
C THR A 12 5.79 -9.17 1.45
N VAL A 13 7.07 -9.09 1.09
CA VAL A 13 8.04 -8.20 1.74
C VAL A 13 7.62 -6.74 1.58
N GLY A 14 7.17 -6.35 0.39
CA GLY A 14 6.68 -5.00 0.10
C GLY A 14 5.50 -4.61 1.01
N PHE A 15 4.51 -5.48 1.17
CA PHE A 15 3.37 -5.23 2.05
C PHE A 15 3.75 -5.20 3.53
N PHE A 16 4.68 -6.05 3.98
CA PHE A 16 5.21 -5.99 5.34
C PHE A 16 5.96 -4.69 5.60
N VAL A 17 6.84 -4.29 4.68
CA VAL A 17 7.58 -3.02 4.78
C VAL A 17 6.60 -1.85 4.79
N ALA A 18 5.61 -1.85 3.88
CA ALA A 18 4.57 -0.82 3.84
C ALA A 18 3.77 -0.76 5.13
N PHE A 19 3.40 -1.90 5.71
CA PHE A 19 2.69 -1.97 6.99
C PHE A 19 3.51 -1.34 8.13
N VAL A 20 4.80 -1.68 8.23
CA VAL A 20 5.69 -1.15 9.27
C VAL A 20 5.92 0.35 9.08
N LEU A 21 6.18 0.81 7.84
CA LEU A 21 6.37 2.22 7.54
C LEU A 21 5.10 3.03 7.83
N CYS A 22 3.93 2.49 7.48
CA CYS A 22 2.64 3.11 7.77
C CYS A 22 2.39 3.24 9.28
N LEU A 23 2.77 2.22 10.07
CA LEU A 23 2.73 2.30 11.53
C LEU A 23 3.67 3.37 12.10
N LEU A 24 4.92 3.40 11.65
CA LEU A 24 5.89 4.40 12.10
C LEU A 24 5.42 5.81 11.77
N PHE A 25 4.87 6.00 10.57
CA PHE A 25 4.30 7.27 10.16
C PHE A 25 3.10 7.66 11.03
N ALA A 26 2.18 6.73 11.34
CA ALA A 26 1.06 6.98 12.25
C ALA A 26 1.53 7.48 13.63
N VAL A 27 2.57 6.86 14.17
CA VAL A 27 3.17 7.25 15.45
C VAL A 27 3.77 8.65 15.37
N ALA A 28 4.49 8.97 14.29
CA ALA A 28 5.07 10.29 14.08
C ALA A 28 3.99 11.39 14.00
N MET A 29 2.92 11.16 13.22
CA MET A 29 1.82 12.13 13.12
C MET A 29 1.09 12.31 14.44
N THR A 30 0.88 11.23 15.20
CA THR A 30 0.26 11.29 16.52
C THR A 30 1.14 12.10 17.50
N PHE A 31 2.45 11.92 17.46
CA PHE A 31 3.39 12.68 18.28
C PHE A 31 3.32 14.18 17.94
N SER A 32 3.37 14.54 16.66
CA SER A 32 3.28 15.94 16.21
C SER A 32 1.97 16.61 16.66
N LEU A 33 0.82 15.93 16.51
CA LEU A 33 -0.48 16.45 16.94
C LEU A 33 -0.60 16.67 18.46
N ILE A 34 0.05 15.82 19.26
CA ILE A 34 -0.07 15.88 20.73
C ILE A 34 0.96 16.85 21.33
N PHE A 35 2.17 16.90 20.79
CA PHE A 35 3.31 17.58 21.44
C PHE A 35 3.82 18.83 20.71
N GLU A 36 3.53 19.02 19.42
CA GLU A 36 4.11 20.08 18.59
C GLU A 36 3.05 21.05 18.00
N GLU A 37 1.83 21.06 18.56
CA GLU A 37 0.68 21.82 18.01
C GLU A 37 0.42 21.50 16.53
N GLY A 38 0.39 20.21 16.18
CA GLY A 38 0.16 19.77 14.80
C GLY A 38 -1.11 20.38 14.17
N GLY A 39 -1.02 20.68 12.88
CA GLY A 39 -2.05 21.34 12.12
C GLY A 39 -3.13 20.42 11.55
N PHE A 40 -3.96 21.02 10.69
CA PHE A 40 -5.06 20.32 10.01
C PHE A 40 -4.56 19.15 9.14
N TRP A 41 -3.45 19.36 8.43
CA TRP A 41 -2.91 18.38 7.51
C TRP A 41 -2.38 17.14 8.24
N GLU A 42 -1.73 17.32 9.39
CA GLU A 42 -1.29 16.23 10.25
C GLU A 42 -2.44 15.35 10.72
N GLY A 43 -3.56 15.98 11.09
CA GLY A 43 -4.81 15.27 11.41
C GLY A 43 -5.38 14.52 10.21
N PHE A 44 -5.41 15.16 9.04
CA PHE A 44 -5.90 14.57 7.80
C PHE A 44 -5.07 13.34 7.38
N TYR A 45 -3.74 13.45 7.44
CA TYR A 45 -2.80 12.36 7.20
C TYR A 45 -3.01 11.19 8.16
N LEU A 46 -3.18 11.47 9.45
CA LEU A 46 -3.42 10.44 10.45
C LEU A 46 -4.71 9.67 10.15
N ILE A 47 -5.79 10.35 9.73
CA ILE A 47 -7.05 9.70 9.35
C ILE A 47 -6.84 8.77 8.15
N ILE A 48 -6.14 9.23 7.10
CA ILE A 48 -5.83 8.40 5.93
C ILE A 48 -5.10 7.13 6.37
N VAL A 49 -4.10 7.27 7.22
CA VAL A 49 -3.27 6.18 7.70
C VAL A 49 -4.07 5.19 8.55
N ILE A 50 -4.90 5.67 9.48
CA ILE A 50 -5.81 4.83 10.29
C ILE A 50 -6.73 3.98 9.40
N VAL A 51 -7.18 4.52 8.27
CA VAL A 51 -7.99 3.78 7.28
C VAL A 51 -7.14 2.82 6.46
N TYR A 52 -5.93 3.21 6.07
CA TYR A 52 -5.07 2.43 5.17
C TYR A 52 -4.46 1.19 5.85
N LEU A 53 -4.06 1.33 7.11
CA LEU A 53 -3.43 0.27 7.92
C LEU A 53 -4.23 -1.05 7.97
N PRO A 54 -5.54 -1.05 8.31
CA PRO A 54 -6.34 -2.27 8.32
C PRO A 54 -6.51 -2.87 6.92
N ILE A 55 -6.50 -2.07 5.86
CA ILE A 55 -6.61 -2.56 4.48
C ILE A 55 -5.31 -3.30 4.09
N ILE A 56 -4.14 -2.77 4.46
CA ILE A 56 -2.86 -3.45 4.26
C ILE A 56 -2.84 -4.78 5.03
N ALA A 57 -3.25 -4.76 6.31
CA ALA A 57 -3.31 -5.97 7.14
C ALA A 57 -4.27 -7.03 6.55
N PHE A 58 -5.43 -6.59 6.07
CA PHE A 58 -6.40 -7.45 5.40
C PHE A 58 -5.83 -8.05 4.11
N THR A 59 -5.08 -7.27 3.33
CA THR A 59 -4.45 -7.72 2.09
C THR A 59 -3.36 -8.77 2.37
N LEU A 60 -2.53 -8.56 3.40
CA LEU A 60 -1.58 -9.56 3.91
C LEU A 60 -2.29 -10.86 4.36
N TYR A 61 -3.41 -10.73 5.08
CA TYR A 61 -4.22 -11.87 5.47
C TYR A 61 -4.73 -12.67 4.26
N LEU A 62 -5.23 -11.99 3.22
CA LEU A 62 -5.67 -12.63 1.98
C LEU A 62 -4.52 -13.34 1.25
N GLU A 63 -3.32 -12.76 1.29
CA GLU A 63 -2.10 -13.36 0.73
C GLU A 63 -1.78 -14.69 1.39
N PHE A 64 -1.69 -14.70 2.73
CA PHE A 64 -1.37 -15.91 3.50
C PHE A 64 -2.45 -16.99 3.37
N LYS A 65 -3.72 -16.60 3.27
CA LYS A 65 -4.84 -17.51 3.02
C LYS A 65 -4.99 -17.89 1.56
N LYS A 66 -4.16 -17.37 0.66
CA LYS A 66 -4.17 -17.64 -0.79
C LYS A 66 -5.55 -17.45 -1.42
N LYS A 67 -6.24 -16.38 -1.02
CA LYS A 67 -7.60 -16.08 -1.50
C LYS A 67 -7.55 -15.43 -2.89
N LYS A 68 -8.53 -15.75 -3.74
CA LYS A 68 -8.69 -15.18 -5.10
C LYS A 68 -8.89 -13.68 -5.15
N GLU A 69 -9.27 -13.07 -4.03
CA GLU A 69 -9.47 -11.64 -3.90
C GLU A 69 -8.17 -10.87 -3.73
N PHE A 70 -7.09 -11.53 -3.27
CA PHE A 70 -5.80 -10.87 -3.02
C PHE A 70 -5.31 -10.03 -4.21
N PRO A 71 -5.22 -10.55 -5.46
CA PRO A 71 -4.73 -9.75 -6.58
C PRO A 71 -5.56 -8.50 -6.87
N LYS A 72 -6.89 -8.57 -6.62
CA LYS A 72 -7.78 -7.41 -6.79
C LYS A 72 -7.46 -6.33 -5.78
N TRP A 73 -7.27 -6.71 -4.51
CA TRP A 73 -6.91 -5.77 -3.44
C TRP A 73 -5.56 -5.11 -3.66
N VAL A 74 -4.57 -5.85 -4.17
CA VAL A 74 -3.27 -5.26 -4.53
C VAL A 74 -3.40 -4.20 -5.62
N ILE A 75 -4.19 -4.48 -6.67
CA ILE A 75 -4.46 -3.52 -7.75
C ILE A 75 -5.19 -2.29 -7.21
N THR A 76 -6.24 -2.49 -6.39
CA THR A 76 -6.97 -1.40 -5.75
C THR A 76 -6.03 -0.52 -4.91
N LEU A 77 -5.20 -1.12 -4.07
CA LEU A 77 -4.23 -0.39 -3.26
C LEU A 77 -3.21 0.37 -4.11
N SER A 78 -2.77 -0.21 -5.23
CA SER A 78 -1.86 0.48 -6.17
C SER A 78 -2.51 1.73 -6.77
N CYS A 79 -3.79 1.65 -7.17
CA CYS A 79 -4.53 2.80 -7.68
C CYS A 79 -4.77 3.87 -6.60
N VAL A 80 -5.20 3.45 -5.40
CA VAL A 80 -5.44 4.38 -4.29
C VAL A 80 -4.14 5.03 -3.83
N GLY A 81 -3.02 4.29 -3.81
CA GLY A 81 -1.71 4.82 -3.45
C GLY A 81 -1.26 5.96 -4.36
N VAL A 82 -1.46 5.82 -5.68
CA VAL A 82 -1.18 6.91 -6.64
C VAL A 82 -2.09 8.11 -6.39
N PHE A 83 -3.37 7.87 -6.12
CA PHE A 83 -4.31 8.94 -5.82
C PHE A 83 -3.92 9.71 -4.54
N VAL A 84 -3.53 8.99 -3.49
CA VAL A 84 -3.05 9.58 -2.23
C VAL A 84 -1.74 10.35 -2.45
N SER A 85 -0.78 9.80 -3.18
CA SER A 85 0.46 10.48 -3.57
C SER A 85 0.17 11.80 -4.29
N PHE A 86 -0.79 11.79 -5.22
CA PHE A 86 -1.22 13.02 -5.91
C PHE A 86 -1.85 14.04 -4.97
N LEU A 87 -2.69 13.63 -4.00
CA LEU A 87 -3.25 14.54 -3.00
C LEU A 87 -2.16 15.18 -2.14
N PHE A 88 -1.14 14.42 -1.77
CA PHE A 88 -0.02 14.93 -0.95
C PHE A 88 0.83 15.93 -1.73
N SER A 89 1.07 15.66 -3.02
CA SER A 89 1.73 16.60 -3.91
C SER A 89 0.99 17.93 -4.10
N ILE A 90 -0.35 17.97 -3.94
CA ILE A 90 -1.10 19.22 -3.98
C ILE A 90 -0.77 20.09 -2.76
N GLU A 91 -0.66 19.47 -1.59
CA GLU A 91 -0.32 20.15 -0.34
C GLU A 91 1.12 20.64 -0.35
N ASP A 92 2.06 19.76 -0.70
CA ASP A 92 3.49 20.08 -0.72
C ASP A 92 3.87 21.03 -1.86
N GLY A 93 3.03 21.14 -2.89
CA GLY A 93 3.33 21.86 -4.14
C GLY A 93 4.41 21.19 -4.98
N ASP A 94 4.88 19.99 -4.59
CA ASP A 94 5.87 19.19 -5.30
C ASP A 94 5.25 17.91 -5.88
N TYR A 95 5.28 17.83 -7.21
CA TYR A 95 4.75 16.70 -7.99
C TYR A 95 5.84 15.75 -8.48
N SER A 96 7.10 15.98 -8.13
CA SER A 96 8.25 15.21 -8.65
C SER A 96 8.16 13.71 -8.35
N GLY A 97 7.50 13.33 -7.25
CA GLY A 97 7.29 11.94 -6.85
C GLY A 97 6.18 11.20 -7.62
N VAL A 98 5.14 11.92 -8.06
CA VAL A 98 3.92 11.30 -8.64
C VAL A 98 4.21 10.42 -9.87
N PRO A 99 5.06 10.82 -10.84
CA PRO A 99 5.37 9.98 -11.99
C PRO A 99 6.02 8.64 -11.60
N LYS A 100 6.91 8.67 -10.59
CA LYS A 100 7.59 7.46 -10.10
C LYS A 100 6.59 6.51 -9.44
N ASP A 101 5.68 7.03 -8.63
CA ASP A 101 4.66 6.24 -7.96
C ASP A 101 3.67 5.65 -8.96
N PHE A 102 3.26 6.44 -9.95
CA PHE A 102 2.41 5.97 -11.05
C PHE A 102 3.06 4.81 -11.82
N LEU A 103 4.33 4.95 -12.22
CA LEU A 103 5.05 3.91 -12.96
C LEU A 103 5.23 2.64 -12.11
N THR A 104 5.57 2.81 -10.83
CA THR A 104 5.73 1.67 -9.91
C THR A 104 4.41 0.93 -9.73
N SER A 105 3.30 1.65 -9.53
CA SER A 105 1.97 1.07 -9.45
C SER A 105 1.55 0.39 -10.75
N LEU A 106 1.84 0.98 -11.91
CA LEU A 106 1.53 0.37 -13.20
C LEU A 106 2.23 -0.98 -13.39
N LEU A 107 3.51 -1.08 -13.02
CA LEU A 107 4.26 -2.34 -13.07
C LEU A 107 3.60 -3.42 -12.22
N TRP A 108 3.20 -3.08 -10.99
CA TRP A 108 2.52 -4.02 -10.10
C TRP A 108 1.13 -4.40 -10.61
N ILE A 109 0.36 -3.44 -11.11
CA ILE A 109 -0.97 -3.70 -11.68
C ILE A 109 -0.86 -4.69 -12.84
N VAL A 110 0.05 -4.46 -13.79
CA VAL A 110 0.27 -5.35 -14.93
C VAL A 110 0.70 -6.74 -14.47
N TYR A 111 1.63 -6.83 -13.51
CA TYR A 111 2.08 -8.10 -12.95
C TYR A 111 0.92 -8.87 -12.30
N PHE A 112 0.15 -8.24 -11.41
CA PHE A 112 -0.95 -8.90 -10.71
C PHE A 112 -2.14 -9.24 -11.61
N HIS A 113 -2.33 -8.49 -12.68
CA HIS A 113 -3.39 -8.75 -13.66
C HIS A 113 -3.03 -9.89 -14.64
N GLN A 114 -1.82 -9.90 -15.17
CA GLN A 114 -1.44 -10.79 -16.28
C GLN A 114 -0.66 -12.05 -15.84
N SER A 115 0.01 -12.03 -14.69
CA SER A 115 0.92 -13.12 -14.29
C SER A 115 0.22 -14.46 -14.15
N LYS A 116 0.67 -15.44 -14.95
CA LYS A 116 0.24 -16.84 -14.85
C LYS A 116 0.48 -17.42 -13.44
N ARG A 117 1.54 -16.97 -12.76
CA ARG A 117 1.89 -17.45 -11.40
C ARG A 117 0.90 -16.94 -10.36
N VAL A 118 0.50 -15.67 -10.45
CA VAL A 118 -0.53 -15.07 -9.58
C VAL A 118 -1.85 -15.82 -9.78
N LYS A 119 -2.25 -16.05 -11.04
CA LYS A 119 -3.47 -16.81 -11.36
C LYS A 119 -3.44 -18.24 -10.81
N ASN A 120 -2.34 -18.97 -11.00
CA ASN A 120 -2.18 -20.34 -10.50
C ASN A 120 -2.17 -20.44 -8.96
N THR A 121 -1.80 -19.36 -8.26
CA THR A 121 -1.67 -19.34 -6.79
C THR A 121 -2.97 -18.93 -6.11
N PHE A 122 -3.65 -17.91 -6.64
CA PHE A 122 -4.77 -17.26 -5.98
C PHE A 122 -6.10 -17.50 -6.69
N VAL A 123 -6.11 -17.65 -8.02
CA VAL A 123 -7.36 -17.59 -8.82
C VAL A 123 -7.95 -18.95 -9.12
N LYS A 124 -7.13 -20.02 -9.07
CA LYS A 124 -7.48 -21.45 -9.33
C LYS A 124 -8.90 -21.71 -9.81
#